data_AF-A0A8T7BHJ3-F1
#
_entry.id   AF-A0A8T7BHJ3-F1
#
_cell.length_a   1.000
_cell.length_b   1.000
_cell.length_c   1.000
_cell.angle_alpha   90.00
_cell.angle_beta   90.00
_cell.angle_gamma   90.00
#
_symmetry.space_group_name_H-M   'P 1'
#
loop_
_entity.id
_entity.type
_entity.pdbx_description
1 polymer ?
#
loop_
_entity_poly.entity_id
_entity_poly.type
_entity_poly.pdbx_seq_one_letter_code
_entity_poly.pdbx_strand_id
1 'polypeptide(L)'
;MLAELSRTKLLLLLCGAFFSAPTLAADRAEMIDFFLEFEEVEEYATESIDKLRDELIASDKKITLRNFPEHFGALFEDYRDALIDANREAYAVYSDEEIKQLYDFYRSDFGTWYLQEVEAFGPRVRELMQDASKTLQAGVAERRRNIRK
;
A
#
# COMPACT_ATOMS: atom_id res chain seq x y z
N MET A 1 -42.24 -33.16 41.79
CA MET A 1 -40.86 -32.70 42.04
C MET A 1 -39.81 -33.55 41.28
N LEU A 2 -40.08 -33.93 40.02
CA LEU A 2 -39.13 -34.65 39.15
C LEU A 2 -39.11 -34.10 37.71
N ALA A 3 -39.98 -33.13 37.38
CA ALA A 3 -40.08 -32.55 36.04
C ALA A 3 -39.23 -31.26 35.86
N GLU A 4 -38.72 -30.67 36.94
CA GLU A 4 -37.88 -29.46 36.86
C GLU A 4 -36.40 -29.77 36.63
N LEU A 5 -35.95 -30.99 36.91
CA LEU A 5 -34.53 -31.37 36.79
C LEU A 5 -34.06 -31.58 35.34
N SER A 6 -34.98 -31.66 34.36
CA SER A 6 -34.60 -31.88 32.95
C SER A 6 -34.39 -30.58 32.17
N ARG A 7 -35.04 -29.48 32.57
CA ARG A 7 -34.87 -28.17 31.90
C ARG A 7 -33.50 -27.54 32.17
N THR A 8 -32.95 -27.72 33.37
CA THR A 8 -31.63 -27.17 33.75
C THR A 8 -30.49 -27.87 33.04
N LYS A 9 -30.63 -29.16 32.72
CA LYS A 9 -29.63 -29.90 31.94
C LYS A 9 -29.72 -29.60 30.44
N LEU A 10 -30.90 -29.24 29.94
CA LEU A 10 -31.07 -28.78 28.56
C LEU A 10 -30.48 -27.39 28.32
N LEU A 11 -30.51 -26.52 29.34
CA LEU A 11 -29.87 -25.18 29.30
C LEU A 11 -28.34 -25.24 29.33
N LEU A 12 -27.74 -26.26 29.96
CA LEU A 12 -26.29 -26.47 29.98
C LEU A 12 -25.74 -27.05 28.66
N LEU A 13 -26.59 -27.62 27.82
CA LEU A 13 -26.25 -28.04 26.45
C LEU A 13 -26.42 -26.91 25.42
N LEU A 14 -27.05 -25.80 25.81
CA LEU A 14 -27.17 -24.55 25.04
C LEU A 14 -25.99 -23.59 25.27
N CYS A 15 -24.98 -24.01 26.03
CA CYS A 15 -23.62 -23.46 25.97
C CYS A 15 -22.79 -24.18 24.89
N GLY A 16 -23.44 -24.94 23.99
CA GLY A 16 -22.89 -25.32 22.70
C GLY A 16 -22.80 -24.08 21.81
N ALA A 17 -21.65 -23.43 21.89
CA ALA A 17 -21.00 -22.61 20.86
C ALA A 17 -20.12 -21.57 21.57
N PHE A 18 -19.13 -22.04 22.32
CA PHE A 18 -17.85 -21.37 22.16
C PHE A 18 -17.54 -21.49 20.67
N PHE A 19 -17.83 -20.42 19.93
CA PHE A 19 -17.12 -20.09 18.71
C PHE A 19 -15.65 -20.06 19.10
N SER A 20 -14.99 -21.23 19.10
CA SER A 20 -13.62 -21.28 18.63
C SER A 20 -13.72 -20.91 17.16
N ALA A 21 -13.86 -19.60 16.89
CA ALA A 21 -13.41 -19.08 15.62
C ALA A 21 -12.00 -19.65 15.47
N PRO A 22 -11.68 -20.35 14.38
CA PRO A 22 -10.28 -20.52 14.08
C PRO A 22 -9.77 -19.09 13.97
N THR A 23 -9.02 -18.63 14.97
CA THR A 23 -8.00 -17.64 14.71
C THR A 23 -7.06 -18.35 13.75
N LEU A 24 -7.42 -18.37 12.47
CA LEU A 24 -6.48 -18.50 11.39
C LEU A 24 -5.56 -17.31 11.62
N ALA A 25 -4.49 -17.54 12.36
CA ALA A 25 -3.34 -16.69 12.29
C ALA A 25 -2.98 -16.71 10.81
N ALA A 26 -3.30 -15.63 10.10
CA ALA A 26 -2.83 -15.44 8.74
C ALA A 26 -1.33 -15.68 8.77
N ASP A 27 -0.83 -16.44 7.80
CA ASP A 27 0.60 -16.66 7.71
C ASP A 27 1.30 -15.32 7.46
N ARG A 28 2.51 -15.15 7.97
CA ARG A 28 3.29 -13.91 7.80
C ARG A 28 3.37 -13.52 6.32
N ALA A 29 3.54 -14.52 5.45
CA ALA A 29 3.57 -14.33 4.01
C ALA A 29 2.27 -13.68 3.49
N GLU A 30 1.10 -14.16 3.91
CA GLU A 30 -0.20 -13.63 3.50
C GLU A 30 -0.39 -12.17 3.96
N MET A 31 0.04 -11.84 5.18
CA MET A 31 -0.04 -10.47 5.69
C MET A 31 0.89 -9.52 4.93
N ILE A 32 2.09 -9.98 4.55
CA ILE A 32 3.01 -9.19 3.73
C ILE A 32 2.45 -9.04 2.32
N ASP A 33 1.89 -10.09 1.71
CA ASP A 33 1.27 -10.03 0.39
C ASP A 33 0.14 -8.99 0.33
N PHE A 34 -0.68 -8.92 1.38
CA PHE A 34 -1.68 -7.86 1.52
C PHE A 34 -1.06 -6.46 1.44
N PHE A 35 0.08 -6.23 2.10
CA PHE A 35 0.73 -4.93 2.06
C PHE A 35 1.39 -4.64 0.71
N LEU A 36 1.98 -5.64 0.05
CA LEU A 36 2.55 -5.47 -1.28
C LEU A 36 1.48 -5.13 -2.33
N GLU A 37 0.30 -5.75 -2.23
CA GLU A 37 -0.86 -5.42 -3.07
C GLU A 37 -1.38 -4.01 -2.73
N PHE A 38 -1.54 -3.72 -1.43
CA PHE A 38 -2.01 -2.43 -0.95
C PHE A 38 -1.10 -1.25 -1.36
N GLU A 39 0.22 -1.44 -1.34
CA GLU A 39 1.22 -0.44 -1.75
C GLU A 39 1.46 -0.44 -3.26
N GLU A 40 0.71 -1.24 -4.03
CA GLU A 40 0.80 -1.35 -5.49
C GLU A 40 2.23 -1.64 -5.98
N VAL A 41 2.98 -2.44 -5.21
CA VAL A 41 4.43 -2.65 -5.43
C VAL A 41 4.71 -3.25 -6.80
N GLU A 42 3.85 -4.16 -7.29
CA GLU A 42 4.01 -4.77 -8.62
C GLU A 42 3.83 -3.74 -9.75
N GLU A 43 2.86 -2.83 -9.62
CA GLU A 43 2.66 -1.74 -10.57
C GLU A 43 3.84 -0.78 -10.56
N TYR A 44 4.28 -0.35 -9.38
CA TYR A 44 5.46 0.50 -9.22
C TYR A 44 6.74 -0.14 -9.80
N ALA A 45 6.97 -1.42 -9.53
CA ALA A 45 8.10 -2.15 -10.08
C ALA A 45 8.03 -2.22 -11.61
N THR A 46 6.84 -2.51 -12.15
CA THR A 46 6.61 -2.54 -13.60
C THR A 46 6.86 -1.18 -14.25
N GLU A 47 6.33 -0.09 -13.68
CA GLU A 47 6.59 1.26 -14.19
C GLU A 47 8.07 1.63 -14.16
N SER A 48 8.77 1.25 -13.10
CA SER A 48 10.20 1.55 -12.92
C SER A 48 11.05 0.86 -13.99
N ILE A 49 10.71 -0.40 -14.28
CA ILE A 49 11.32 -1.23 -15.33
C ILE A 49 11.02 -0.68 -16.71
N ASP A 50 9.78 -0.25 -16.96
CA ASP A 50 9.39 0.37 -18.22
C ASP A 50 10.12 1.69 -18.48
N LYS A 51 10.26 2.54 -17.46
CA LYS A 51 11.07 3.77 -17.54
C LYS A 51 12.52 3.45 -17.87
N LEU A 52 13.11 2.47 -17.19
CA LEU A 52 14.50 2.04 -17.45
C LEU A 52 14.68 1.47 -18.87
N ARG A 53 13.69 0.71 -19.37
CA ARG A 53 13.69 0.19 -20.74
C ARG A 53 13.73 1.33 -21.74
N ASP A 54 12.85 2.31 -21.56
CA ASP A 54 12.71 3.44 -22.47
C ASP A 54 13.98 4.30 -22.47
N GLU A 55 14.60 4.52 -21.31
CA GLU A 55 15.90 5.18 -21.18
C GLU A 55 17.01 4.41 -21.90
N LEU A 56 17.05 3.08 -21.76
CA LEU A 56 18.06 2.25 -22.41
C LEU A 56 17.94 2.30 -23.93
N ILE A 57 16.72 2.18 -24.46
CA ILE A 57 16.43 2.32 -25.90
C ILE A 57 16.82 3.71 -26.41
N ALA A 58 16.54 4.76 -25.63
CA ALA A 58 16.94 6.12 -26.00
C ALA A 58 18.47 6.31 -26.02
N SER A 59 19.21 5.56 -25.18
CA SER A 59 20.66 5.68 -25.00
C SER A 59 21.49 4.99 -26.10
N ASP A 60 21.01 3.88 -26.68
CA ASP A 60 21.73 3.11 -27.71
C ASP A 60 20.82 2.75 -28.89
N LYS A 61 21.15 3.29 -30.07
CA LYS A 61 20.43 3.08 -31.34
C LYS A 61 20.40 1.62 -31.82
N LYS A 62 21.26 0.74 -31.29
CA LYS A 62 21.23 -0.71 -31.57
C LYS A 62 20.12 -1.42 -30.80
N ILE A 63 19.62 -0.81 -29.73
CA ILE A 63 18.53 -1.34 -28.92
C ILE A 63 17.23 -0.73 -29.44
N THR A 64 16.26 -1.60 -29.71
CA THR A 64 14.94 -1.26 -30.25
C THR A 64 13.90 -2.04 -29.47
N LEU A 65 12.65 -1.58 -29.49
CA LEU A 65 11.53 -2.33 -28.89
C LEU A 65 11.43 -3.77 -29.41
N ARG A 66 11.86 -4.03 -30.65
CA ARG A 66 11.78 -5.34 -31.28
C ARG A 66 12.84 -6.33 -30.76
N ASN A 67 14.08 -5.90 -30.55
CA ASN A 67 15.17 -6.78 -30.09
C ASN A 67 15.43 -6.69 -28.58
N PHE A 68 14.75 -5.79 -27.88
CA PHE A 68 14.87 -5.66 -26.43
C PHE A 68 14.53 -6.97 -25.68
N PRO A 69 13.38 -7.65 -25.94
CA PRO A 69 13.05 -8.86 -25.21
C PRO A 69 14.09 -9.98 -25.38
N GLU A 70 14.72 -10.07 -26.56
CA GLU A 70 15.74 -11.08 -26.87
C GLU A 70 17.03 -10.86 -26.08
N HIS A 71 17.44 -9.60 -25.89
CA HIS A 71 18.73 -9.28 -25.24
C HIS A 71 18.61 -8.98 -23.75
N PHE A 72 17.48 -8.42 -23.31
CA PHE A 72 17.31 -7.84 -21.98
C PHE A 72 16.02 -8.27 -21.28
N GLY A 73 15.11 -8.99 -21.95
CA GLY A 73 13.82 -9.36 -21.38
C GLY A 73 13.93 -10.08 -20.03
N ALA A 74 14.66 -11.19 -20.00
CA ALA A 74 14.87 -11.96 -18.76
C ALA A 74 15.57 -11.13 -17.67
N LEU A 75 16.57 -10.32 -18.02
CA LEU A 75 17.27 -9.46 -17.05
C LEU A 75 16.32 -8.44 -16.40
N PHE A 76 15.42 -7.85 -17.18
CA PHE A 76 14.47 -6.86 -16.68
C PHE A 76 13.33 -7.50 -15.89
N GLU A 77 12.91 -8.72 -16.24
CA GLU A 77 12.01 -9.54 -15.42
C GLU A 77 12.66 -9.88 -14.07
N ASP A 78 13.88 -10.40 -14.07
CA ASP A 78 14.63 -10.69 -12.84
C ASP A 78 14.80 -9.43 -11.96
N TYR A 79 15.04 -8.27 -12.59
CA TYR A 79 15.19 -7.00 -11.87
C TYR A 79 13.86 -6.49 -11.29
N ARG A 80 12.75 -6.69 -12.00
CA ARG A 80 11.40 -6.41 -11.48
C ARG A 80 11.12 -7.26 -10.26
N ASP A 81 11.36 -8.56 -10.37
CA ASP A 81 11.06 -9.52 -9.31
C ASP A 81 11.95 -9.24 -8.07
N ALA A 82 13.23 -8.88 -8.29
CA ALA A 82 14.12 -8.44 -7.22
C ALA A 82 13.64 -7.16 -6.50
N LEU A 83 13.00 -6.22 -7.19
CA LEU A 83 12.40 -5.04 -6.56
C LEU A 83 11.21 -5.43 -5.67
N ILE A 84 10.36 -6.36 -6.14
CA ILE A 84 9.22 -6.87 -5.36
C ILE A 84 9.73 -7.61 -4.12
N ASP A 85 10.73 -8.48 -4.28
CA ASP A 85 11.34 -9.23 -3.18
C ASP A 85 12.02 -8.31 -2.16
N ALA A 86 12.69 -7.24 -2.60
CA ALA A 86 13.27 -6.25 -1.69
C ALA A 86 12.19 -5.54 -0.85
N ASN A 87 11.02 -5.24 -1.42
CA ASN A 87 9.90 -4.69 -0.67
C ASN A 87 9.32 -5.72 0.31
N ARG A 88 9.24 -6.99 -0.08
CA ARG A 88 8.87 -8.08 0.83
C ARG A 88 9.84 -8.17 2.02
N GLU A 89 11.14 -8.08 1.76
CA GLU A 89 12.20 -8.13 2.78
C GLU A 89 12.17 -6.89 3.69
N ALA A 90 11.70 -5.74 3.21
CA ALA A 90 11.55 -4.54 4.04
C ALA A 90 10.65 -4.79 5.26
N TYR A 91 9.68 -5.70 5.19
CA TYR A 91 8.85 -6.07 6.33
C TYR A 91 9.55 -6.99 7.34
N ALA A 92 10.75 -7.51 7.04
CA ALA A 92 11.54 -8.32 7.99
C ALA A 92 11.91 -7.55 9.27
N VAL A 93 11.86 -6.21 9.24
CA VAL A 93 12.11 -5.36 10.42
C VAL A 93 11.02 -5.47 11.49
N TYR A 94 9.83 -5.96 11.13
CA TYR A 94 8.70 -6.15 12.04
C TYR A 94 8.63 -7.59 12.55
N SER A 95 8.36 -7.74 13.84
CA SER A 95 7.96 -9.02 14.43
C SER A 95 6.60 -9.49 13.88
N ASP A 96 6.30 -10.78 14.04
CA ASP A 96 5.03 -11.36 13.57
C ASP A 96 3.81 -10.68 14.22
N GLU A 97 3.92 -10.33 15.51
CA GLU A 97 2.88 -9.63 16.25
C GLU A 97 2.67 -8.20 15.74
N GLU A 98 3.75 -7.48 15.42
CA GLU A 98 3.65 -6.13 14.84
C GLU A 98 3.03 -6.15 13.44
N ILE A 99 3.43 -7.09 12.58
CA ILE A 99 2.79 -7.27 11.26
C ILE A 99 1.31 -7.58 11.43
N LYS A 100 0.97 -8.46 12.37
CA LYS A 100 -0.43 -8.79 12.66
C LYS A 100 -1.23 -7.58 13.12
N GLN A 101 -0.70 -6.77 14.03
CA GLN A 101 -1.38 -5.57 14.52
C GLN A 101 -1.58 -4.54 13.41
N LEU A 102 -0.57 -4.34 12.54
CA LEU A 102 -0.70 -3.49 11.36
C LEU A 102 -1.77 -4.04 10.41
N TYR A 103 -1.74 -5.34 10.13
CA TYR A 103 -2.70 -6.00 9.25
C TYR A 103 -4.14 -5.85 9.77
N ASP A 104 -4.37 -6.15 11.04
CA ASP A 104 -5.68 -6.01 11.70
C ASP A 104 -6.13 -4.54 11.73
N PHE A 105 -5.21 -3.60 11.94
CA PHE A 105 -5.50 -2.16 11.90
C PHE A 105 -5.98 -1.72 10.52
N TYR A 106 -5.22 -1.99 9.46
CA TYR A 106 -5.55 -1.55 8.10
C TYR A 106 -6.80 -2.22 7.53
N ARG A 107 -7.18 -3.41 8.04
CA ARG A 107 -8.45 -4.07 7.71
C ARG A 107 -9.66 -3.59 8.51
N SER A 108 -9.46 -2.79 9.55
CA SER A 108 -10.56 -2.23 10.33
C SER A 108 -11.26 -1.08 9.58
N ASP A 109 -12.50 -0.76 9.96
CA ASP A 109 -13.23 0.40 9.42
C ASP A 109 -12.44 1.70 9.61
N PHE A 110 -11.79 1.84 10.78
CA PHE A 110 -10.97 3.01 11.08
C PHE A 110 -9.68 3.05 10.25
N GLY A 111 -9.01 1.91 10.06
CA GLY A 111 -7.83 1.83 9.21
C GLY A 111 -8.16 2.14 7.75
N THR A 112 -9.27 1.60 7.24
CA THR A 112 -9.76 1.90 5.89
C THR A 112 -10.06 3.40 5.72
N TRP A 113 -10.73 4.02 6.71
CA TRP A 113 -10.95 5.46 6.72
C TRP A 113 -9.64 6.26 6.79
N TYR A 114 -8.71 5.86 7.69
CA TYR A 114 -7.41 6.52 7.85
C TYR A 114 -6.64 6.52 6.54
N LEU A 115 -6.68 5.41 5.79
CA LEU A 115 -6.06 5.29 4.48
C LEU A 115 -6.64 6.27 3.45
N GLN A 116 -7.97 6.31 3.32
CA GLN A 116 -8.64 7.25 2.41
C GLN A 116 -8.30 8.71 2.71
N GLU A 117 -8.20 9.05 3.99
CA GLU A 117 -7.82 10.40 4.41
C GLU A 117 -6.34 10.69 4.12
N VAL A 118 -5.42 9.75 4.34
CA VAL A 118 -4.00 9.92 4.00
C VAL A 118 -3.80 10.13 2.50
N GLU A 119 -4.50 9.34 1.68
CA GLU A 119 -4.47 9.47 0.22
C GLU A 119 -5.01 10.84 -0.22
N ALA A 120 -6.10 11.32 0.40
CA ALA A 120 -6.68 12.63 0.11
C ALA A 120 -5.85 13.81 0.68
N PHE A 121 -5.12 13.59 1.77
CA PHE A 121 -4.39 14.65 2.48
C PHE A 121 -3.24 15.21 1.64
N GLY A 122 -2.44 14.35 1.01
CA GLY A 122 -1.29 14.77 0.21
C GLY A 122 -1.63 15.71 -0.96
N PRO A 123 -2.57 15.35 -1.85
CA PRO A 123 -3.07 16.21 -2.92
C PRO A 123 -3.65 17.52 -2.40
N ARG A 124 -4.45 17.50 -1.32
CA ARG A 124 -5.04 18.69 -0.72
C ARG A 124 -3.99 19.67 -0.19
N VAL A 125 -2.96 19.17 0.50
CA VAL A 125 -1.84 20.01 0.95
C VAL A 125 -1.07 20.59 -0.24
N ARG A 126 -0.84 19.81 -1.30
CA ARG A 126 -0.21 20.31 -2.53
C ARG A 126 -1.02 21.42 -3.19
N GLU A 127 -2.33 21.28 -3.29
CA GLU A 127 -3.23 22.30 -3.83
C GLU A 127 -3.17 23.60 -3.01
N LEU A 128 -3.28 23.49 -1.68
CA LEU A 128 -3.16 24.63 -0.77
C LEU A 128 -1.81 25.34 -0.90
N MET A 129 -0.72 24.59 -1.07
CA MET A 129 0.61 25.18 -1.31
C MET A 129 0.72 25.87 -2.67
N GLN A 130 0.10 25.32 -3.72
CA GLN A 130 0.07 25.96 -5.04
C GLN A 130 -0.70 27.29 -4.99
N ASP A 131 -1.84 27.33 -4.30
CA ASP A 131 -2.65 28.54 -4.18
C ASP A 131 -2.00 29.60 -3.28
N ALA A 132 -1.34 29.19 -2.20
CA ALA A 132 -0.51 30.09 -1.39
C ALA A 132 0.64 30.68 -2.24
N SER A 133 1.29 29.86 -3.08
CA SER A 133 2.34 30.30 -4.00
C SER A 133 1.84 31.34 -5.01
N LYS A 134 0.68 31.11 -5.66
CA LYS A 134 0.06 32.08 -6.57
C LYS A 134 -0.26 33.40 -5.88
N THR A 135 -0.82 33.34 -4.68
CA THR A 135 -1.17 34.52 -3.87
C THR A 135 0.07 35.33 -3.51
N LEU A 136 1.14 34.66 -3.09
CA LEU A 136 2.42 35.29 -2.80
C LEU A 136 3.02 35.97 -4.04
N GLN A 137 3.01 35.28 -5.19
CA GLN A 137 3.51 35.83 -6.46
C GLN A 137 2.74 37.08 -6.89
N ALA A 138 1.40 37.06 -6.77
CA ALA A 138 0.55 38.21 -7.06
C ALA A 138 0.89 39.41 -6.15
N GLY A 139 1.02 39.19 -4.84
CA GLY A 139 1.38 40.23 -3.88
C GLY A 139 2.78 40.81 -4.11
N VAL A 140 3.76 39.98 -4.47
CA VAL A 140 5.11 40.43 -4.84
C VAL A 140 5.08 41.27 -6.12
N ALA A 141 4.31 40.86 -7.13
CA ALA A 141 4.17 41.60 -8.38
C ALA A 141 3.46 42.95 -8.19
N GLU A 142 2.47 43.03 -7.30
CA GLU A 142 1.80 44.27 -6.93
C GLU A 142 2.74 45.23 -6.18
N ARG A 143 3.47 44.73 -5.18
CA ARG A 143 4.47 45.52 -4.45
C ARG A 143 5.53 46.10 -5.39
N ARG A 144 6.03 45.32 -6.34
CA ARG A 144 6.98 45.78 -7.36
C ARG A 144 6.42 46.88 -8.26
N ARG A 145 5.12 46.83 -8.59
CA ARG A 145 4.45 47.88 -9.38
C ARG A 145 4.29 49.17 -8.59
N ASN A 146 3.98 49.08 -7.31
CA ASN A 146 3.81 50.26 -6.44
C ASN A 146 5.14 50.96 -6.10
N ILE A 147 6.27 50.25 -6.09
CA ILE A 147 7.61 50.85 -5.91
C ILE A 147 8.09 51.59 -7.18
N ARG A 148 7.55 51.24 -8.36
CA ARG A 148 7.94 51.84 -9.66
C ARG A 148 7.08 53.05 -10.07
N LYS A 149 6.07 53.41 -9.29
CA LYS A 149 5.26 54.63 -9.44
C LYS A 149 5.80 55.71 -8.51
#